data_AF-A0A399X320-F1
#
_entry.id   AF-A0A399X320-F1
#
_cell.length_a   1.000
_cell.length_b   1.000
_cell.length_c   1.000
_cell.angle_alpha   90.00
_cell.angle_beta   90.00
_cell.angle_gamma   90.00
#
_symmetry.space_group_name_H-M   'P 1'
#
loop_
_entity.id
_entity.type
_entity.pdbx_description
1 polymer ?
#
loop_
_entity_poly.entity_id
_entity_poly.type
_entity_poly.pdbx_seq_one_letter_code
_entity_poly.pdbx_strand_id
1 'polypeptide(L)'
;MEKYILGLDVGTNSIGSAIVRCDGNKQPVGLIALHNRIFQEMVEADTRVPKNKKRREKRGARKLVRRYKMRRTKLVQLLSENKMLPDSMQDMKNWEGVLNGIGDPFLLRAKGANEPLSPYEFGRALMHLLRRRGYRSNRGAKYIELIKHPKVVEFSQAELQDNDEIEGEDKAKADDRRKVLRGISRLYEAMKANNCITLGQFIYKTSSERNHEPRRITKLTLNDTTLYANRKLYEDEFNFLWDKQNQFLSLSDGIKASIHDAIFSQRPMKIQKNLVGKCSLEIRKPRAAKVTLEAQEFRMLQEINDLKIKLPYTPFSPLTPEQRATLLNAIDNIKNLNEKGQLPWADVKKVLDLDKKAKFNLQETSKNGLSGNRTNLVCRHINYKLYIVDNFNYIAP
;
A
#
# COMPACT_ATOMS: atom_id res chain seq x y z
N MET A 1 -35.82 3.52 -48.52
CA MET A 1 -35.16 4.42 -47.53
C MET A 1 -33.97 5.06 -48.21
N GLU A 2 -33.80 6.37 -48.09
CA GLU A 2 -32.56 7.05 -48.52
C GLU A 2 -31.37 6.50 -47.71
N LYS A 3 -30.23 6.26 -48.38
CA LYS A 3 -28.98 5.87 -47.70
C LYS A 3 -28.30 7.12 -47.16
N TYR A 4 -27.67 7.02 -46.00
CA TYR A 4 -26.88 8.11 -45.42
C TYR A 4 -25.67 7.58 -44.65
N ILE A 5 -24.68 8.44 -44.46
CA ILE A 5 -23.54 8.26 -43.56
C ILE A 5 -23.70 9.20 -42.37
N LEU A 6 -23.54 8.67 -41.15
CA LEU A 6 -23.45 9.47 -39.93
C LEU A 6 -21.97 9.61 -39.54
N GLY A 7 -21.43 10.83 -39.68
CA GLY A 7 -20.14 11.19 -39.12
C GLY A 7 -20.30 11.67 -37.68
N LEU A 8 -19.48 11.19 -36.76
CA LEU A 8 -19.42 11.64 -35.36
C LEU A 8 -18.00 12.07 -35.03
N ASP A 9 -17.85 13.32 -34.59
CA ASP A 9 -16.62 13.86 -34.02
C ASP A 9 -16.81 14.03 -32.50
N VAL A 10 -16.29 13.07 -31.73
CA VAL A 10 -16.52 13.01 -30.27
C VAL A 10 -15.32 13.60 -29.53
N GLY A 11 -15.46 14.87 -29.14
CA GLY A 11 -14.51 15.60 -28.29
C GLY A 11 -14.75 15.39 -26.79
N THR A 12 -13.92 16.03 -25.96
CA THR A 12 -14.02 15.94 -24.49
C THR A 12 -15.20 16.72 -23.91
N ASN A 13 -15.67 17.76 -24.61
CA ASN A 13 -16.77 18.65 -24.23
C ASN A 13 -17.73 18.97 -25.40
N SER A 14 -17.59 18.29 -26.53
CA SER A 14 -18.43 18.47 -27.71
C SER A 14 -18.65 17.17 -28.46
N ILE A 15 -19.78 17.04 -29.13
CA ILE A 15 -20.04 16.00 -30.13
C ILE A 15 -20.49 16.70 -31.40
N GLY A 16 -19.60 16.75 -32.40
CA GLY A 16 -19.97 17.08 -33.77
C GLY A 16 -20.67 15.90 -34.42
N SER A 17 -21.74 16.14 -35.17
CA SER A 17 -22.42 15.11 -35.94
C SER A 17 -22.86 15.66 -37.30
N ALA A 18 -22.71 14.85 -38.33
CA ALA A 18 -23.15 15.18 -39.68
C ALA A 18 -23.87 13.98 -40.31
N ILE A 19 -25.03 14.23 -40.91
CA ILE A 19 -25.76 13.24 -41.70
C ILE A 19 -25.61 13.63 -43.16
N VAL A 20 -24.96 12.78 -43.94
CA VAL A 20 -24.69 12.99 -45.37
C VAL A 20 -25.51 11.98 -46.16
N ARG A 21 -26.39 12.46 -47.05
CA ARG A 21 -27.14 11.63 -47.99
C ARG A 21 -26.18 11.00 -48.98
N CYS A 22 -26.41 9.73 -49.28
CA CYS A 22 -25.64 8.97 -50.25
C CYS A 22 -26.51 8.40 -51.37
N ASP A 23 -25.92 8.26 -52.55
CA ASP A 23 -26.54 7.56 -53.67
C ASP A 23 -26.52 6.02 -53.50
N GLY A 24 -26.94 5.31 -54.55
CA GLY A 24 -26.91 3.85 -54.60
C GLY A 24 -25.53 3.24 -54.33
N ASN A 25 -24.46 3.95 -54.71
CA ASN A 25 -23.05 3.56 -54.66
C ASN A 25 -22.32 4.03 -53.39
N LYS A 26 -23.05 4.56 -52.40
CA LYS A 26 -22.50 5.14 -51.15
C LYS A 26 -21.66 6.40 -51.38
N GLN A 27 -21.79 7.07 -52.52
CA GLN A 27 -21.12 8.35 -52.75
C GLN A 27 -21.94 9.47 -52.10
N PRO A 28 -21.29 10.44 -51.41
CA PRO A 28 -21.98 11.55 -50.77
C PRO A 28 -22.57 12.49 -51.84
N VAL A 29 -23.89 12.73 -51.78
CA VAL A 29 -24.64 13.54 -52.75
C VAL A 29 -25.36 14.74 -52.13
N GLY A 30 -25.31 14.88 -50.80
CA GLY A 30 -25.85 16.07 -50.14
C GLY A 30 -25.74 16.01 -48.63
N LEU A 31 -25.68 17.17 -47.97
CA LEU A 31 -25.75 17.27 -46.52
C LEU A 31 -27.22 17.32 -46.08
N ILE A 32 -27.61 16.41 -45.19
CA ILE A 32 -28.96 16.38 -44.61
C ILE A 32 -28.99 17.24 -43.34
N ALA A 33 -28.01 17.04 -42.46
CA ALA A 33 -27.98 17.72 -41.18
C ALA A 33 -26.55 17.86 -40.67
N LEU A 34 -26.30 18.93 -39.92
CA LEU A 34 -25.06 19.17 -39.18
C LEU A 34 -25.41 19.73 -37.80
N HIS A 35 -24.89 19.09 -36.76
CA HIS A 35 -25.14 19.49 -35.38
C HIS A 35 -23.84 19.47 -34.58
N ASN A 36 -23.74 20.38 -33.63
CA ASN A 36 -22.70 20.35 -32.61
C ASN A 36 -23.33 20.39 -31.23
N ARG A 37 -23.17 19.31 -30.46
CA ARG A 37 -23.64 19.20 -29.09
C ARG A 37 -22.50 19.56 -28.15
N ILE A 38 -22.53 20.78 -27.61
CA ILE A 38 -21.61 21.20 -26.55
C ILE A 38 -22.19 20.77 -25.19
N PHE A 39 -21.36 20.19 -24.33
CA PHE A 39 -21.75 19.80 -22.98
C PHE A 39 -20.66 20.17 -21.98
N GLN A 40 -21.06 20.39 -20.73
CA GLN A 40 -20.10 20.68 -19.68
C GLN A 40 -19.22 19.47 -19.40
N GLU A 41 -17.91 19.66 -19.42
CA GLU A 41 -16.95 18.62 -19.07
C GLU A 41 -17.20 18.13 -17.63
N MET A 42 -17.07 16.82 -17.38
CA MET A 42 -17.28 16.22 -16.05
C MET A 42 -16.08 16.40 -15.10
N VAL A 43 -15.30 17.45 -15.31
CA VAL A 43 -14.17 17.87 -14.48
C VAL A 43 -14.45 19.23 -13.86
N GLU A 44 -13.66 19.57 -12.85
CA GLU A 44 -13.65 20.91 -12.27
C GLU A 44 -12.88 21.86 -13.19
N ALA A 45 -13.41 23.07 -13.42
CA ALA A 45 -12.88 24.01 -14.42
C ALA A 45 -11.37 24.31 -14.23
N ASP A 46 -10.95 24.58 -12.99
CA ASP A 46 -9.57 25.03 -12.74
C ASP A 46 -8.55 23.89 -12.58
N THR A 47 -9.00 22.74 -12.06
CA THR A 47 -8.09 21.65 -11.65
C THR A 47 -8.14 20.45 -12.57
N ARG A 48 -9.11 20.41 -13.50
CA ARG A 48 -9.42 19.25 -14.38
C ARG A 48 -9.55 17.92 -13.64
N VAL A 49 -9.83 17.97 -12.34
CA VAL A 49 -10.04 16.79 -11.51
C VAL A 49 -11.47 16.28 -11.72
N PRO A 50 -11.68 14.96 -11.88
CA PRO A 50 -13.04 14.40 -11.95
C PRO A 50 -13.84 14.72 -10.69
N LYS A 51 -15.08 15.23 -10.86
CA LYS A 51 -15.97 15.60 -9.73
C LYS A 51 -16.17 14.46 -8.71
N ASN A 52 -16.14 13.21 -9.20
CA ASN A 52 -16.25 12.00 -8.38
C ASN A 52 -15.08 11.80 -7.39
N LYS A 53 -13.90 12.37 -7.65
CA LYS A 53 -12.73 12.32 -6.75
C LYS A 53 -13.02 13.11 -5.47
N LYS A 54 -13.45 14.38 -5.60
CA LYS A 54 -13.81 15.24 -4.45
C LYS A 54 -14.89 14.59 -3.58
N ARG A 55 -15.92 14.00 -4.20
CA ARG A 55 -16.98 13.26 -3.47
C ARG A 55 -16.42 12.07 -2.68
N ARG A 56 -15.49 11.30 -3.28
CA ARG A 56 -14.84 10.16 -2.65
C ARG A 56 -14.00 10.58 -1.45
N GLU A 57 -13.22 11.65 -1.59
CA GLU A 57 -12.37 12.22 -0.52
C GLU A 57 -13.20 12.71 0.67
N LYS A 58 -14.22 13.55 0.43
CA LYS A 58 -15.13 14.01 1.48
C LYS A 58 -15.80 12.86 2.23
N ARG A 59 -16.23 11.81 1.50
CA ARG A 59 -16.79 10.59 2.12
C ARG A 59 -15.75 9.83 2.95
N GLY A 60 -14.50 9.77 2.49
CA GLY A 60 -13.38 9.21 3.24
C GLY A 60 -13.15 9.93 4.55
N ALA A 61 -13.06 11.26 4.51
CA ALA A 61 -12.87 12.12 5.68
C ALA A 61 -13.97 11.92 6.73
N ARG A 62 -15.25 11.92 6.31
CA ARG A 62 -16.38 11.64 7.23
C ARG A 62 -16.27 10.28 7.91
N LYS A 63 -15.86 9.24 7.18
CA LYS A 63 -15.64 7.91 7.76
C LYS A 63 -14.49 7.91 8.78
N LEU A 64 -13.41 8.64 8.52
CA LEU A 64 -12.29 8.77 9.45
C LEU A 64 -12.74 9.44 10.75
N VAL A 65 -13.46 10.57 10.66
CA VAL A 65 -14.01 11.28 11.83
C VAL A 65 -14.94 10.36 12.64
N ARG A 66 -15.88 9.68 11.98
CA ARG A 66 -16.78 8.74 12.65
C ARG A 66 -16.02 7.64 13.39
N ARG A 67 -15.01 7.04 12.74
CA ARG A 67 -14.19 5.97 13.35
C ARG A 67 -13.34 6.46 14.51
N TYR A 68 -12.82 7.69 14.43
CA TYR A 68 -12.12 8.31 15.54
C TYR A 68 -13.06 8.52 16.73
N LYS A 69 -14.28 9.04 16.51
CA LYS A 69 -15.29 9.20 17.57
C LYS A 69 -15.62 7.87 18.24
N MET A 70 -15.80 6.79 17.46
CA MET A 70 -16.07 5.45 18.01
C MET A 70 -14.93 4.97 18.92
N ARG A 71 -13.67 5.04 18.47
CA ARG A 71 -12.52 4.64 19.27
C ARG A 71 -12.36 5.49 20.53
N ARG A 72 -12.56 6.80 20.41
CA ARG A 72 -12.53 7.73 21.54
C ARG A 72 -13.60 7.37 22.57
N THR A 73 -14.82 7.11 22.13
CA THR A 73 -15.92 6.74 23.04
C THR A 73 -15.58 5.45 23.78
N LYS A 74 -15.12 4.41 23.06
CA LYS A 74 -14.66 3.15 23.65
C LYS A 74 -13.53 3.36 24.67
N LEU A 75 -12.53 4.18 24.32
CA LEU A 75 -11.39 4.43 25.22
C LEU A 75 -11.82 5.21 26.47
N VAL A 76 -12.63 6.26 26.33
CA VAL A 76 -13.13 7.04 27.48
C VAL A 76 -13.92 6.14 28.43
N GLN A 77 -14.80 5.28 27.89
CA GLN A 77 -15.53 4.30 28.69
C GLN A 77 -14.57 3.39 29.47
N LEU A 78 -13.64 2.72 28.78
CA LEU A 78 -12.66 1.83 29.42
C LEU A 78 -11.81 2.53 30.49
N LEU A 79 -11.36 3.76 30.22
CA LEU A 79 -10.55 4.50 31.19
C LEU A 79 -11.38 4.96 32.41
N SER A 80 -12.65 5.31 32.21
CA SER A 80 -13.53 5.75 33.31
C SER A 80 -13.90 4.59 34.23
N GLU A 81 -14.32 3.45 33.65
CA GLU A 81 -14.63 2.21 34.38
C GLU A 81 -13.46 1.74 35.26
N ASN A 82 -12.23 2.03 34.84
CA ASN A 82 -11.00 1.67 35.56
C ASN A 82 -10.35 2.85 36.29
N LYS A 83 -11.12 3.92 36.59
CA LYS A 83 -10.70 5.09 37.40
C LYS A 83 -9.44 5.81 36.89
N MET A 84 -9.12 5.66 35.60
CA MET A 84 -8.07 6.42 34.91
C MET A 84 -8.59 7.71 34.28
N LEU A 85 -9.91 7.92 34.24
CA LEU A 85 -10.54 9.20 33.92
C LEU A 85 -11.79 9.39 34.81
N PRO A 86 -12.28 10.63 34.96
CA PRO A 86 -13.52 10.89 35.69
C PRO A 86 -14.73 10.18 35.06
N ASP A 87 -15.62 9.59 35.87
CA ASP A 87 -16.81 8.87 35.39
C ASP A 87 -17.75 9.77 34.56
N SER A 88 -17.84 11.04 34.92
CA SER A 88 -18.63 12.06 34.22
C SER A 88 -18.14 12.39 32.80
N MET A 89 -16.98 11.87 32.40
CA MET A 89 -16.34 12.22 31.13
C MET A 89 -17.07 11.65 29.90
N GLN A 90 -17.90 10.63 30.06
CA GLN A 90 -18.63 9.99 28.96
C GLN A 90 -19.64 10.94 28.29
N ASP A 91 -20.28 11.82 29.07
CA ASP A 91 -21.35 12.72 28.61
C ASP A 91 -20.90 14.17 28.40
N MET A 92 -19.63 14.47 28.66
CA MET A 92 -19.09 15.83 28.57
C MET A 92 -18.87 16.28 27.12
N LYS A 93 -19.52 17.39 26.74
CA LYS A 93 -19.23 18.09 25.48
C LYS A 93 -17.81 18.69 25.47
N ASN A 94 -17.31 19.15 26.62
CA ASN A 94 -15.98 19.78 26.77
C ASN A 94 -14.91 18.85 27.36
N TRP A 95 -14.79 17.64 26.82
CA TRP A 95 -13.77 16.67 27.24
C TRP A 95 -12.33 17.18 27.03
N GLU A 96 -12.07 18.04 26.04
CA GLU A 96 -10.72 18.60 25.80
C GLU A 96 -10.29 19.54 26.93
N GLY A 97 -11.19 20.38 27.45
CA GLY A 97 -10.89 21.25 28.59
C GLY A 97 -10.53 20.46 29.84
N VAL A 98 -11.29 19.42 30.16
CA VAL A 98 -11.00 18.52 31.30
C VAL A 98 -9.64 17.85 31.13
N LEU A 99 -9.35 17.29 29.96
CA LEU A 99 -8.05 16.67 29.68
C LEU A 99 -6.88 17.67 29.78
N ASN A 100 -7.07 18.92 29.37
CA ASN A 100 -6.02 19.93 29.48
C ASN A 100 -5.82 20.38 30.94
N GLY A 101 -6.86 20.38 31.76
CA GLY A 101 -6.75 20.64 33.20
C GLY A 101 -5.97 19.56 33.97
N ILE A 102 -5.91 18.32 33.45
CA ILE A 102 -5.09 17.25 34.04
C ILE A 102 -3.59 17.49 33.82
N GLY A 103 -3.21 18.09 32.69
CA GLY A 103 -1.81 18.41 32.38
C GLY A 103 -1.44 18.26 30.91
N ASP A 104 -0.23 18.70 30.57
CA ASP A 104 0.33 18.58 29.21
C ASP A 104 0.61 17.10 28.89
N PRO A 105 -0.03 16.53 27.85
CA PRO A 105 0.19 15.14 27.49
C PRO A 105 1.60 14.82 27.00
N PHE A 106 2.38 15.79 26.48
CA PHE A 106 3.76 15.52 26.08
C PHE A 106 4.65 15.34 27.31
N LEU A 107 4.55 16.26 28.28
CA LEU A 107 5.18 16.10 29.58
C LEU A 107 4.76 14.80 30.26
N LEU A 108 3.47 14.50 30.38
CA LEU A 108 3.00 13.30 31.08
C LEU A 108 3.51 12.01 30.44
N ARG A 109 3.60 11.95 29.10
CA ARG A 109 4.20 10.81 28.38
C ARG A 109 5.71 10.68 28.64
N ALA A 110 6.43 11.78 28.78
CA ALA A 110 7.86 11.75 29.10
C ALA A 110 8.10 11.39 30.58
N LYS A 111 7.34 12.01 31.50
CA LYS A 111 7.38 11.78 32.95
C LYS A 111 7.04 10.33 33.29
N GLY A 112 5.95 9.80 32.74
CA GLY A 112 5.50 8.43 32.99
C GLY A 112 6.46 7.32 32.52
N ALA A 113 7.53 7.66 31.82
CA ALA A 113 8.59 6.71 31.50
C ALA A 113 9.55 6.47 32.69
N ASN A 114 9.65 7.43 33.61
CA ASN A 114 10.62 7.43 34.71
C ASN A 114 9.96 7.53 36.09
N GLU A 115 8.80 8.18 36.20
CA GLU A 115 8.12 8.50 37.45
C GLU A 115 6.69 7.94 37.47
N PRO A 116 6.12 7.64 38.65
CA PRO A 116 4.72 7.27 38.77
C PRO A 116 3.82 8.45 38.38
N LEU A 117 2.76 8.14 37.65
CA LEU A 117 1.67 9.05 37.33
C LEU A 117 0.45 8.72 38.18
N SER A 118 -0.34 9.72 38.52
CA SER A 118 -1.69 9.48 39.01
C SER A 118 -2.54 8.78 37.94
N PRO A 119 -3.62 8.06 38.34
CA PRO A 119 -4.51 7.39 37.38
C PRO A 119 -5.00 8.31 36.26
N TYR A 120 -5.35 9.56 36.59
CA TYR A 120 -5.86 10.55 35.64
C TYR A 120 -4.78 11.08 34.69
N GLU A 121 -3.57 11.31 35.18
CA GLU A 121 -2.42 11.66 34.35
C GLU A 121 -2.09 10.53 33.35
N PHE A 122 -2.15 9.27 33.79
CA PHE A 122 -1.94 8.13 32.91
C PHE A 122 -3.04 8.01 31.85
N GLY A 123 -4.31 8.13 32.25
CA GLY A 123 -5.44 8.19 31.31
C GLY A 123 -5.31 9.32 30.29
N ARG A 124 -4.81 10.50 30.72
CA ARG A 124 -4.53 11.64 29.83
C ARG A 124 -3.45 11.34 28.79
N ALA A 125 -2.39 10.63 29.18
CA ALA A 125 -1.33 10.18 28.28
C ALA A 125 -1.87 9.19 27.23
N LEU A 126 -2.69 8.22 27.65
CA LEU A 126 -3.32 7.24 26.76
C LEU A 126 -4.30 7.89 25.77
N MET A 127 -5.09 8.87 26.21
CA MET A 127 -5.95 9.68 25.34
C MET A 127 -5.16 10.44 24.27
N HIS A 128 -3.93 10.86 24.59
CA HIS A 128 -3.05 11.49 23.62
C HIS A 128 -2.53 10.49 22.57
N LEU A 129 -2.14 9.27 22.99
CA LEU A 129 -1.75 8.20 22.06
C LEU A 129 -2.88 7.85 21.09
N LEU A 130 -4.15 7.82 21.53
CA LEU A 130 -5.30 7.65 20.63
C LEU A 130 -5.37 8.75 19.56
N ARG A 131 -5.18 10.01 19.95
CA ARG A 131 -5.18 11.16 19.03
C ARG A 131 -3.99 11.12 18.07
N ARG A 132 -2.87 10.51 18.50
CA ARG A 132 -1.58 10.49 17.80
C ARG A 132 -1.04 9.10 17.53
N ARG A 133 -1.86 8.14 17.17
CA ARG A 133 -1.41 6.74 17.02
C ARG A 133 -0.43 6.43 15.86
N GLY A 134 0.08 7.40 15.12
CA GLY A 134 1.01 7.15 14.02
C GLY A 134 0.44 6.42 12.79
N TYR A 135 1.24 6.38 11.73
CA TYR A 135 0.94 5.71 10.47
C TYR A 135 1.29 4.22 10.55
N ARG A 136 0.33 3.35 10.23
CA ARG A 136 0.57 1.93 9.99
C ARG A 136 0.51 1.70 8.48
N SER A 137 1.56 1.12 7.92
CA SER A 137 1.53 0.73 6.51
C SER A 137 0.42 -0.28 6.27
N ASN A 138 -0.33 -0.06 5.18
CA ASN A 138 -1.35 -0.99 4.73
C ASN A 138 -0.79 -2.02 3.73
N ARG A 139 0.49 -1.91 3.32
CA ARG A 139 1.19 -2.95 2.57
C ARG A 139 1.35 -4.17 3.49
N GLY A 140 1.10 -5.37 2.98
CA GLY A 140 1.13 -6.61 3.77
C GLY A 140 -0.03 -6.80 4.77
N ALA A 141 -0.55 -5.72 5.37
CA ALA A 141 -1.62 -5.76 6.40
C ALA A 141 -2.91 -6.46 5.94
N LYS A 142 -3.23 -6.38 4.64
CA LYS A 142 -4.36 -7.08 4.03
C LYS A 142 -4.20 -8.61 4.09
N TYR A 143 -2.97 -9.11 4.02
CA TYR A 143 -2.66 -10.54 4.01
C TYR A 143 -2.53 -11.10 5.43
N ILE A 144 -1.98 -10.30 6.36
CA ILE A 144 -1.91 -10.64 7.79
C ILE A 144 -3.30 -10.95 8.37
N GLU A 145 -4.28 -10.08 8.14
CA GLU A 145 -5.64 -10.25 8.71
C GLU A 145 -6.43 -11.40 8.07
N LEU A 146 -6.12 -11.77 6.82
CA LEU A 146 -6.82 -12.83 6.09
C LEU A 146 -6.30 -14.23 6.43
N ILE A 147 -4.99 -14.37 6.64
CA ILE A 147 -4.35 -15.68 6.79
C ILE A 147 -4.16 -16.02 8.28
N LYS A 148 -4.05 -15.02 9.17
CA LYS A 148 -3.87 -15.16 10.63
C LYS A 148 -2.79 -16.17 11.06
N HIS A 149 -1.87 -16.52 10.15
CA HIS A 149 -0.82 -17.47 10.41
C HIS A 149 0.41 -16.73 10.94
N PRO A 150 1.04 -17.17 12.06
CA PRO A 150 2.17 -16.48 12.68
C PRO A 150 3.29 -16.12 11.68
N LYS A 151 3.64 -17.06 10.79
CA LYS A 151 4.67 -16.88 9.76
C LYS A 151 4.34 -15.81 8.69
N VAL A 152 3.06 -15.52 8.45
CA VAL A 152 2.62 -14.43 7.54
C VAL A 152 2.74 -13.06 8.22
N VAL A 153 2.61 -13.03 9.55
CA VAL A 153 2.83 -11.82 10.35
C VAL A 153 4.30 -11.41 10.30
N GLU A 154 5.22 -12.36 10.46
CA GLU A 154 6.67 -12.13 10.39
C GLU A 154 7.13 -11.71 8.98
N PHE A 155 6.70 -12.42 7.93
CA PHE A 155 7.05 -12.09 6.54
C PHE A 155 6.60 -10.67 6.15
N SER A 156 5.39 -10.29 6.55
CA SER A 156 4.87 -8.95 6.29
C SER A 156 5.58 -7.86 7.10
N GLN A 157 6.21 -8.17 8.24
CA GLN A 157 6.99 -7.20 8.99
C GLN A 157 8.34 -6.91 8.34
N ALA A 158 8.95 -7.91 7.67
CA ALA A 158 10.15 -7.73 6.87
C ALA A 158 9.90 -6.88 5.60
N GLU A 159 8.79 -7.11 4.87
CA GLU A 159 8.40 -6.30 3.69
C GLU A 159 8.10 -4.82 4.02
N LEU A 160 7.89 -4.45 5.30
CA LEU A 160 7.71 -3.05 5.70
C LEU A 160 9.01 -2.24 5.61
N GLN A 161 10.15 -2.90 5.50
CA GLN A 161 11.47 -2.29 5.31
C GLN A 161 11.85 -2.20 3.82
N ASP A 162 11.13 -2.89 2.93
CA ASP A 162 11.49 -2.94 1.52
C ASP A 162 11.06 -1.69 0.75
N ASN A 163 12.05 -1.12 0.07
CA ASN A 163 11.96 0.04 -0.82
C ASN A 163 11.39 -0.32 -2.19
N ASP A 164 10.60 -1.38 -2.31
CA ASP A 164 10.14 -1.89 -3.60
C ASP A 164 9.48 -0.79 -4.44
N GLU A 165 10.01 -0.66 -5.66
CA GLU A 165 9.42 0.15 -6.71
C GLU A 165 8.09 -0.49 -7.09
N ILE A 166 6.99 0.21 -6.81
CA ILE A 166 5.69 -0.23 -7.31
C ILE A 166 5.64 0.09 -8.79
N GLU A 167 5.60 -0.97 -9.60
CA GLU A 167 5.45 -0.87 -11.05
C GLU A 167 4.16 -0.09 -11.39
N GLY A 168 4.31 1.03 -12.10
CA GLY A 168 3.20 1.91 -12.47
C GLY A 168 2.77 2.93 -11.40
N GLU A 169 3.52 3.10 -10.31
CA GLU A 169 3.28 4.18 -9.35
C GLU A 169 3.78 5.54 -9.87
N ASP A 170 3.02 6.58 -9.55
CA ASP A 170 3.37 7.97 -9.86
C ASP A 170 4.67 8.37 -9.15
N LYS A 171 5.62 8.98 -9.89
CA LYS A 171 6.94 9.37 -9.37
C LYS A 171 6.83 10.26 -8.13
N ALA A 172 5.90 11.22 -8.10
CA ALA A 172 5.74 12.10 -6.95
C ALA A 172 5.29 11.33 -5.71
N LYS A 173 4.42 10.33 -5.87
CA LYS A 173 4.01 9.45 -4.75
C LYS A 173 5.14 8.58 -4.26
N ALA A 174 5.98 8.07 -5.17
CA ALA A 174 7.16 7.29 -4.81
C ALA A 174 8.15 8.13 -3.99
N ASP A 175 8.40 9.37 -4.42
CA ASP A 175 9.30 10.29 -3.72
C ASP A 175 8.77 10.69 -2.34
N ASP A 176 7.47 10.98 -2.21
CA ASP A 176 6.87 11.29 -0.92
C ASP A 176 6.93 10.10 0.05
N ARG A 177 6.76 8.87 -0.44
CA ARG A 177 6.98 7.66 0.38
C ARG A 177 8.43 7.60 0.87
N ARG A 178 9.40 7.80 -0.02
CA ARG A 178 10.84 7.77 0.33
C ARG A 178 11.18 8.84 1.38
N LYS A 179 10.58 10.04 1.29
CA LYS A 179 10.73 11.09 2.32
C LYS A 179 10.22 10.63 3.69
N VAL A 180 9.04 10.01 3.76
CA VAL A 180 8.48 9.49 5.02
C VAL A 180 9.37 8.42 5.63
N LEU A 181 9.83 7.45 4.82
CA LEU A 181 10.71 6.37 5.30
C LEU A 181 12.04 6.91 5.83
N ARG A 182 12.67 7.86 5.12
CA ARG A 182 13.88 8.54 5.59
C ARG A 182 13.65 9.26 6.92
N GLY A 183 12.52 9.97 7.06
CA GLY A 183 12.19 10.65 8.30
C GLY A 183 11.87 9.71 9.47
N ILE A 184 11.43 8.47 9.22
CA ILE A 184 11.29 7.43 10.25
C ILE A 184 12.68 6.92 10.67
N SER A 185 13.56 6.60 9.72
CA SER A 185 14.94 6.14 10.03
C SER A 185 15.69 7.16 10.88
N ARG A 186 15.68 8.43 10.45
CA ARG A 186 16.32 9.53 11.18
C ARG A 186 15.73 9.73 12.57
N LEU A 187 14.43 9.48 12.76
CA LEU A 187 13.83 9.55 14.08
C LEU A 187 14.38 8.47 15.01
N TYR A 188 14.51 7.22 14.54
CA TYR A 188 15.13 6.15 15.33
C TYR A 188 16.58 6.47 15.72
N GLU A 189 17.38 6.94 14.76
CA GLU A 189 18.77 7.37 14.99
C GLU A 189 18.83 8.50 16.03
N ALA A 190 17.97 9.52 15.90
CA ALA A 190 17.93 10.64 16.82
C ALA A 190 17.47 10.24 18.23
N MET A 191 16.47 9.34 18.35
CA MET A 191 16.04 8.81 19.64
C MET A 191 17.18 8.05 20.34
N LYS A 192 17.91 7.20 19.59
CA LYS A 192 19.06 6.46 20.10
C LYS A 192 20.19 7.41 20.54
N ALA A 193 20.54 8.39 19.71
CA ALA A 193 21.58 9.37 20.03
C ALA A 193 21.25 10.21 21.27
N ASN A 194 19.96 10.45 21.54
CA ASN A 194 19.49 11.20 22.70
C ASN A 194 19.20 10.32 23.94
N ASN A 195 19.50 9.02 23.87
CA ASN A 195 19.20 8.02 24.90
C ASN A 195 17.72 8.03 25.32
N CYS A 196 16.81 8.27 24.37
CA CYS A 196 15.38 8.29 24.61
C CYS A 196 14.77 6.92 24.29
N ILE A 197 14.14 6.30 25.28
CA ILE A 197 13.49 4.99 25.13
C ILE A 197 12.14 5.14 24.42
N THR A 198 11.38 6.18 24.80
CA THR A 198 10.05 6.42 24.24
C THR A 198 10.01 7.65 23.33
N LEU A 199 9.04 7.67 22.41
CA LEU A 199 8.80 8.83 21.54
C LEU A 199 8.34 10.06 22.36
N GLY A 200 7.59 9.86 23.44
CA GLY A 200 7.21 10.92 24.38
C GLY A 200 8.42 11.65 24.98
N GLN A 201 9.38 10.89 25.52
CA GLN A 201 10.65 11.43 26.06
C GLN A 201 11.41 12.23 25.02
N PHE A 202 11.58 11.67 23.81
CA PHE A 202 12.30 12.35 22.73
C PHE A 202 11.65 13.69 22.35
N ILE A 203 10.34 13.70 22.12
CA ILE A 203 9.63 14.94 21.73
C ILE A 203 9.75 16.00 22.83
N TYR A 204 9.57 15.60 24.10
CA TYR A 204 9.66 16.54 25.22
C TYR A 204 11.08 17.10 25.34
N LYS A 205 12.10 16.23 25.43
CA LYS A 205 13.52 16.61 25.55
C LYS A 205 13.96 17.55 24.45
N THR A 206 13.71 17.21 23.18
CA THR A 206 14.09 18.05 22.03
C THR A 206 13.39 19.41 22.05
N SER A 207 12.18 19.50 22.59
CA SER A 207 11.44 20.77 22.65
C SER A 207 11.97 21.64 23.80
N SER A 208 12.22 21.04 24.97
CA SER A 208 12.82 21.71 26.12
C SER A 208 14.22 22.25 25.81
N GLU A 209 15.10 21.47 25.17
CA GLU A 209 16.44 21.91 24.76
C GLU A 209 16.42 23.10 23.80
N ARG A 210 15.33 23.26 23.04
CA ARG A 210 15.13 24.37 22.11
C ARG A 210 14.39 25.54 22.73
N ASN A 211 14.03 25.51 24.00
CA ASN A 211 13.12 26.48 24.65
C ASN A 211 11.80 26.67 23.88
N HIS A 212 11.23 25.57 23.38
CA HIS A 212 9.97 25.56 22.65
C HIS A 212 8.95 24.62 23.30
N GLU A 213 7.67 24.97 23.16
CA GLU A 213 6.54 24.09 23.48
C GLU A 213 6.62 22.76 22.68
N PRO A 214 6.34 21.61 23.31
CA PRO A 214 6.28 20.32 22.64
C PRO A 214 5.32 20.31 21.44
N ARG A 215 5.83 19.89 20.28
CA ARG A 215 5.06 19.84 19.03
C ARG A 215 4.90 18.41 18.52
N ARG A 216 3.96 18.24 17.59
CA ARG A 216 3.82 16.99 16.85
C ARG A 216 5.13 16.65 16.15
N ILE A 217 5.49 15.36 16.10
CA ILE A 217 6.74 14.90 15.48
C ILE A 217 6.94 15.41 14.04
N THR A 218 5.85 15.52 13.26
CA THR A 218 5.88 16.02 11.87
C THR A 218 6.16 17.53 11.76
N LYS A 219 6.34 18.23 12.88
CA LYS A 219 6.80 19.62 12.93
C LYS A 219 8.27 19.74 13.33
N LEU A 220 8.91 18.62 13.66
CA LEU A 220 10.34 18.57 13.93
C LEU A 220 11.09 18.19 12.66
N THR A 221 12.20 18.88 12.44
CA THR A 221 13.11 18.67 11.31
C THR A 221 14.51 18.44 11.86
N LEU A 222 15.21 17.47 11.28
CA LEU A 222 16.61 17.17 11.54
C LEU A 222 17.35 17.07 10.21
N ASN A 223 18.37 17.91 10.02
CA ASN A 223 19.16 18.02 8.78
C ASN A 223 18.26 18.11 7.54
N ASP A 224 17.33 19.07 7.54
CA ASP A 224 16.34 19.32 6.49
C ASP A 224 15.37 18.17 6.19
N THR A 225 15.29 17.15 7.06
CA THR A 225 14.27 16.10 6.94
C THR A 225 13.27 16.18 8.06
N THR A 226 12.00 16.32 7.67
CA THR A 226 10.86 16.20 8.58
C THR A 226 10.79 14.80 9.16
N LEU A 227 10.64 14.72 10.48
CA LEU A 227 10.55 13.45 11.19
C LEU A 227 9.13 12.87 11.13
N TYR A 228 9.04 11.54 11.05
CA TYR A 228 7.77 10.82 11.03
C TYR A 228 7.82 9.65 12.00
N ALA A 229 6.75 9.46 12.77
CA ALA A 229 6.60 8.31 13.65
C ALA A 229 5.61 7.28 13.05
N ASN A 230 6.09 6.05 12.86
CA ASN A 230 5.25 4.93 12.49
C ASN A 230 4.39 4.47 13.70
N ARG A 231 3.43 3.59 13.44
CA ARG A 231 2.55 3.03 14.46
C ARG A 231 3.33 2.27 15.55
N LYS A 232 4.37 1.53 15.15
CA LYS A 232 5.17 0.69 16.05
C LYS A 232 5.79 1.51 17.18
N LEU A 233 6.34 2.70 16.89
CA LEU A 233 6.86 3.61 17.92
C LEU A 233 5.83 3.98 18.99
N TYR A 234 4.57 4.18 18.61
CA TYR A 234 3.49 4.47 19.57
C TYR A 234 3.02 3.22 20.32
N GLU A 235 3.01 2.05 19.69
CA GLU A 235 2.70 0.77 20.34
C GLU A 235 3.79 0.39 21.35
N ASP A 236 5.06 0.64 21.02
CA ASP A 236 6.21 0.41 21.90
C ASP A 236 6.19 1.36 23.10
N GLU A 237 5.93 2.64 22.86
CA GLU A 237 5.73 3.60 23.95
C GLU A 237 4.52 3.23 24.82
N PHE A 238 3.41 2.79 24.23
CA PHE A 238 2.25 2.33 25.00
C PHE A 238 2.62 1.17 25.92
N ASN A 239 3.28 0.13 25.39
CA ASN A 239 3.68 -1.04 26.16
C ASN A 239 4.65 -0.65 27.27
N PHE A 240 5.67 0.16 26.96
CA PHE A 240 6.64 0.63 27.93
C PHE A 240 5.99 1.43 29.07
N LEU A 241 5.14 2.40 28.74
CA LEU A 241 4.42 3.19 29.73
C LEU A 241 3.47 2.32 30.54
N TRP A 242 2.78 1.37 29.92
CA TRP A 242 1.91 0.44 30.64
C TRP A 242 2.71 -0.37 31.65
N ASP A 243 3.79 -1.02 31.23
CA ASP A 243 4.57 -1.91 32.09
C ASP A 243 5.26 -1.16 33.24
N LYS A 244 5.64 0.10 33.02
CA LYS A 244 6.17 0.99 34.07
C LYS A 244 5.09 1.44 35.04
N GLN A 245 3.97 1.95 34.54
CA GLN A 245 2.92 2.51 35.40
C GLN A 245 2.13 1.43 36.13
N ASN A 246 2.05 0.21 35.57
CA ASN A 246 1.32 -0.88 36.20
C ASN A 246 1.98 -1.39 37.50
N GLN A 247 3.27 -1.10 37.69
CA GLN A 247 3.98 -1.37 38.95
C GLN A 247 3.40 -0.58 40.13
N PHE A 248 2.73 0.55 39.84
CA PHE A 248 2.15 1.45 40.85
C PHE A 248 0.62 1.41 40.85
N LEU A 249 0.00 1.17 39.70
CA LEU A 249 -1.46 1.27 39.51
C LEU A 249 -2.21 -0.08 39.63
N SER A 250 -1.52 -1.22 39.60
CA SER A 250 -2.09 -2.57 39.76
C SER A 250 -3.31 -2.86 38.87
N LEU A 251 -3.25 -2.46 37.59
CA LEU A 251 -4.25 -2.73 36.56
C LEU A 251 -4.12 -4.16 35.99
N SER A 252 -5.23 -4.74 35.56
CA SER A 252 -5.25 -6.10 34.99
C SER A 252 -4.83 -6.15 33.51
N ASP A 253 -4.25 -7.28 33.10
CA ASP A 253 -3.79 -7.50 31.71
C ASP A 253 -4.94 -7.51 30.68
N GLY A 254 -6.14 -7.94 31.07
CA GLY A 254 -7.32 -7.90 30.21
C GLY A 254 -7.71 -6.48 29.79
N ILE A 255 -7.46 -5.50 30.67
CA ILE A 255 -7.69 -4.08 30.39
C ILE A 255 -6.62 -3.55 29.42
N LYS A 256 -5.35 -3.95 29.56
CA LYS A 256 -4.24 -3.58 28.65
C LYS A 256 -4.62 -3.88 27.21
N ALA A 257 -5.06 -5.11 26.93
CA ALA A 257 -5.45 -5.55 25.59
C ALA A 257 -6.64 -4.74 25.04
N SER A 258 -7.65 -4.48 25.89
CA SER A 258 -8.85 -3.74 25.52
C SER A 258 -8.56 -2.27 25.17
N ILE A 259 -7.69 -1.62 25.96
CA ILE A 259 -7.23 -0.25 25.72
C ILE A 259 -6.34 -0.19 24.49
N HIS A 260 -5.40 -1.12 24.33
CA HIS A 260 -4.55 -1.22 23.16
C HIS A 260 -5.40 -1.33 21.87
N ASP A 261 -6.40 -2.22 21.86
CA ASP A 261 -7.36 -2.33 20.75
C ASP A 261 -8.13 -1.03 20.52
N ALA A 262 -8.62 -0.37 21.59
CA ALA A 262 -9.34 0.90 21.46
C ALA A 262 -8.48 2.00 20.82
N ILE A 263 -7.17 2.05 21.12
CA ILE A 263 -6.22 3.03 20.56
C ILE A 263 -5.84 2.66 19.12
N PHE A 264 -5.37 1.43 18.91
CA PHE A 264 -4.62 1.05 17.71
C PHE A 264 -5.43 0.25 16.67
N SER A 265 -6.63 -0.24 16.99
CA SER A 265 -7.44 -0.97 16.00
C SER A 265 -7.70 -0.17 14.72
N GLN A 266 -7.56 -0.85 13.59
CA GLN A 266 -7.86 -0.32 12.27
C GLN A 266 -8.70 -1.35 11.54
N ARG A 267 -9.72 -0.91 10.81
CA ARG A 267 -10.54 -1.84 10.03
C ARG A 267 -9.75 -2.35 8.81
N PRO A 268 -9.96 -3.61 8.41
CA PRO A 268 -9.41 -4.17 7.19
C PRO A 268 -9.66 -3.29 5.98
N MET A 269 -8.74 -3.35 5.02
CA MET A 269 -8.99 -2.80 3.70
C MET A 269 -10.13 -3.56 3.01
N LYS A 270 -11.06 -2.81 2.41
CA LYS A 270 -12.18 -3.42 1.68
C LYS A 270 -11.66 -4.05 0.39
N ILE A 271 -11.90 -5.35 0.22
CA ILE A 271 -11.64 -6.04 -1.05
C ILE A 271 -12.69 -5.59 -2.08
N GLN A 272 -12.24 -5.19 -3.26
CA GLN A 272 -13.09 -4.71 -4.35
C GLN A 272 -13.37 -5.83 -5.37
N LYS A 273 -13.80 -7.01 -4.91
CA LYS A 273 -14.07 -8.18 -5.77
C LYS A 273 -15.07 -7.85 -6.89
N ASN A 274 -16.03 -6.98 -6.60
CA ASN A 274 -17.07 -6.55 -7.52
C ASN A 274 -16.58 -5.60 -8.64
N LEU A 275 -15.35 -5.07 -8.54
CA LEU A 275 -14.74 -4.25 -9.59
C LEU A 275 -13.87 -5.07 -10.56
N VAL A 276 -13.71 -6.38 -10.31
CA VAL A 276 -12.99 -7.26 -11.23
C VAL A 276 -13.83 -7.46 -12.48
N GLY A 277 -13.25 -7.17 -13.65
CA GLY A 277 -13.89 -7.36 -14.93
C GLY A 277 -14.25 -8.83 -15.21
N LYS A 278 -15.17 -9.05 -16.14
CA LYS A 278 -15.57 -10.38 -16.59
C LYS A 278 -14.62 -10.94 -17.64
N CYS A 279 -14.60 -12.27 -17.76
CA CYS A 279 -13.89 -12.97 -18.83
C CYS A 279 -14.53 -12.62 -20.19
N SER A 280 -13.71 -12.50 -21.24
CA SER A 280 -14.19 -12.23 -22.61
C SER A 280 -14.87 -13.44 -23.25
N LEU A 281 -14.44 -14.65 -22.91
CA LEU A 281 -15.01 -15.91 -23.40
C LEU A 281 -16.18 -16.37 -22.51
N GLU A 282 -15.99 -16.30 -21.19
CA GLU A 282 -16.99 -16.69 -20.20
C GLU A 282 -17.57 -15.48 -19.47
N ILE A 283 -18.48 -14.74 -20.13
CA ILE A 283 -18.98 -13.42 -19.67
C ILE A 283 -19.58 -13.40 -18.25
N ARG A 284 -19.97 -14.56 -17.71
CA ARG A 284 -20.48 -14.69 -16.34
C ARG A 284 -19.37 -14.78 -15.29
N LYS A 285 -18.20 -15.31 -15.65
CA LYS A 285 -17.07 -15.53 -14.73
C LYS A 285 -16.17 -14.29 -14.62
N PRO A 286 -15.61 -14.00 -13.42
CA PRO A 286 -14.59 -12.97 -13.26
C PRO A 286 -13.28 -13.38 -13.97
N ARG A 287 -12.45 -12.40 -14.33
CA ARG A 287 -11.10 -12.67 -14.85
C ARG A 287 -10.25 -13.41 -13.81
N ALA A 288 -9.46 -14.37 -14.26
CA ALA A 288 -8.49 -15.08 -13.45
C ALA A 288 -7.45 -14.11 -12.86
N ALA A 289 -7.01 -14.37 -11.64
CA ALA A 289 -5.95 -13.58 -11.03
C ALA A 289 -4.61 -13.94 -11.68
N LYS A 290 -3.80 -12.93 -12.02
CA LYS A 290 -2.50 -13.15 -12.69
C LYS A 290 -1.56 -14.07 -11.90
N VAL A 291 -1.74 -14.21 -10.59
CA VAL A 291 -0.88 -15.02 -9.73
C VAL A 291 -1.23 -16.51 -9.74
N THR A 292 -2.37 -16.93 -10.30
CA THR A 292 -2.70 -18.37 -10.34
C THR A 292 -1.79 -19.09 -11.33
N LEU A 293 -1.54 -20.39 -11.09
CA LEU A 293 -0.62 -21.17 -11.91
C LEU A 293 -1.11 -21.26 -13.36
N GLU A 294 -2.41 -21.42 -13.56
CA GLU A 294 -3.04 -21.48 -14.88
C GLU A 294 -2.87 -20.16 -15.64
N ALA A 295 -2.93 -19.02 -14.94
CA ALA A 295 -2.70 -17.71 -15.55
C ALA A 295 -1.22 -17.48 -15.89
N GLN A 296 -0.29 -18.01 -15.09
CA GLN A 296 1.15 -18.00 -15.40
C GLN A 296 1.44 -18.88 -16.61
N GLU A 297 0.93 -20.12 -16.62
CA GLU A 297 1.07 -21.08 -17.72
C GLU A 297 0.52 -20.53 -19.04
N PHE A 298 -0.73 -20.04 -19.02
CA PHE A 298 -1.34 -19.40 -20.19
C PHE A 298 -0.46 -18.28 -20.76
N ARG A 299 0.08 -17.41 -19.91
CA ARG A 299 0.96 -16.32 -20.33
C ARG A 299 2.28 -16.84 -20.90
N MET A 300 2.87 -17.87 -20.30
CA MET A 300 4.11 -18.49 -20.78
C MET A 300 3.92 -19.10 -22.17
N LEU A 301 2.84 -19.88 -22.35
CA LEU A 301 2.49 -20.47 -23.64
C LEU A 301 2.22 -19.40 -24.71
N GLN A 302 1.50 -18.34 -24.35
CA GLN A 302 1.25 -17.22 -25.26
C GLN A 302 2.57 -16.54 -25.67
N GLU A 303 3.46 -16.22 -24.73
CA GLU A 303 4.75 -15.59 -25.05
C GLU A 303 5.64 -16.48 -25.93
N ILE A 304 5.68 -17.80 -25.69
CA ILE A 304 6.46 -18.74 -26.50
C ILE A 304 5.87 -18.86 -27.91
N ASN A 305 4.55 -18.93 -28.04
CA ASN A 305 3.89 -19.07 -29.33
C ASN A 305 4.00 -17.80 -30.19
N ASP A 306 4.01 -16.62 -29.55
CA ASP A 306 4.18 -15.32 -30.20
C ASP A 306 5.65 -14.99 -30.53
N LEU A 307 6.61 -15.74 -29.96
CA LEU A 307 8.04 -15.53 -30.16
C LEU A 307 8.45 -15.92 -31.58
N LYS A 308 9.23 -15.06 -32.21
CA LYS A 308 9.83 -15.28 -33.53
C LYS A 308 11.32 -14.97 -33.47
N ILE A 309 12.11 -15.76 -34.18
CA ILE A 309 13.56 -15.68 -34.25
C ILE A 309 13.96 -15.08 -35.58
N LYS A 310 14.94 -14.18 -35.57
CA LYS A 310 15.61 -13.66 -36.75
C LYS A 310 17.09 -14.04 -36.66
N LEU A 311 17.52 -14.94 -37.53
CA LEU A 311 18.93 -15.27 -37.70
C LEU A 311 19.61 -14.21 -38.59
N PRO A 312 20.96 -14.15 -38.61
CA PRO A 312 21.66 -13.27 -39.54
C PRO A 312 21.18 -13.49 -40.98
N TYR A 313 20.80 -12.40 -41.65
CA TYR A 313 20.34 -12.40 -43.05
C TYR A 313 19.02 -13.16 -43.35
N THR A 314 18.26 -13.57 -42.33
CA THR A 314 16.94 -14.21 -42.53
C THR A 314 15.78 -13.31 -42.06
N PRO A 315 14.55 -13.53 -42.57
CA PRO A 315 13.35 -12.93 -41.98
C PRO A 315 13.00 -13.59 -40.63
N PHE A 316 12.08 -12.98 -39.89
CA PHE A 316 11.55 -13.58 -38.66
C PHE A 316 10.77 -14.86 -38.97
N SER A 317 11.15 -15.97 -38.32
CA SER A 317 10.45 -17.25 -38.37
C SER A 317 9.92 -17.65 -36.99
N PRO A 318 8.80 -18.40 -36.92
CA PRO A 318 8.31 -18.96 -35.67
C PRO A 318 9.24 -20.08 -35.17
N LEU A 319 9.19 -20.38 -33.86
CA LEU A 319 9.91 -21.52 -33.29
C LEU A 319 9.30 -22.87 -33.72
N THR A 320 10.17 -23.87 -33.84
CA THR A 320 9.76 -25.28 -34.01
C THR A 320 9.12 -25.83 -32.74
N PRO A 321 8.30 -26.89 -32.82
CA PRO A 321 7.70 -27.52 -31.64
C PRO A 321 8.73 -27.93 -30.57
N GLU A 322 9.89 -28.44 -30.98
CA GLU A 322 10.98 -28.84 -30.08
C GLU A 322 11.56 -27.64 -29.35
N GLN A 323 11.84 -26.55 -30.09
CA GLN A 323 12.33 -25.30 -29.51
C GLN A 323 11.33 -24.70 -28.51
N ARG A 324 10.03 -24.79 -28.79
CA ARG A 324 8.96 -24.34 -27.87
C ARG A 324 8.96 -25.17 -26.59
N ALA A 325 9.05 -26.49 -26.69
CA ALA A 325 9.08 -27.38 -25.53
C ALA A 325 10.33 -27.12 -24.66
N THR A 326 11.50 -26.97 -25.28
CA THR A 326 12.74 -26.64 -24.58
C THR A 326 12.65 -25.31 -23.84
N LEU A 327 12.11 -24.27 -24.48
CA LEU A 327 11.90 -22.99 -23.82
C LEU A 327 10.89 -23.05 -22.69
N LEU A 328 9.77 -23.78 -22.87
CA LEU A 328 8.75 -23.92 -21.84
C LEU A 328 9.34 -24.53 -20.57
N ASN A 329 10.10 -25.61 -20.71
CA ASN A 329 10.83 -26.22 -19.59
C ASN A 329 11.84 -25.26 -18.96
N ALA A 330 12.53 -24.46 -19.78
CA ALA A 330 13.51 -23.51 -19.29
C ALA A 330 12.89 -22.36 -18.48
N ILE A 331 11.74 -21.83 -18.89
CA ILE A 331 11.08 -20.70 -18.21
C ILE A 331 10.19 -21.11 -17.03
N ASP A 332 9.76 -22.39 -16.97
CA ASP A 332 9.10 -22.93 -15.77
C ASP A 332 10.13 -23.33 -14.69
N ASN A 333 11.36 -23.64 -15.08
CA ASN A 333 12.45 -23.87 -14.13
C ASN A 333 12.97 -22.56 -13.52
N ILE A 334 12.60 -22.35 -12.26
CA ILE A 334 12.97 -21.19 -11.45
C ILE A 334 14.48 -20.88 -11.44
N LYS A 335 15.35 -21.91 -11.49
CA LYS A 335 16.81 -21.71 -11.44
C LYS A 335 17.35 -20.89 -12.61
N ASN A 336 16.62 -20.85 -13.72
CA ASN A 336 17.00 -20.13 -14.92
C ASN A 336 16.47 -18.68 -14.94
N LEU A 337 15.66 -18.30 -13.95
CA LEU A 337 15.02 -17.00 -13.90
C LEU A 337 15.83 -16.02 -13.03
N ASN A 338 15.87 -14.76 -13.45
CA ASN A 338 16.37 -13.68 -12.62
C ASN A 338 15.38 -13.31 -11.50
N GLU A 339 15.75 -12.35 -10.64
CA GLU A 339 14.92 -11.85 -9.53
C GLU A 339 13.53 -11.34 -9.97
N LYS A 340 13.40 -10.91 -11.23
CA LYS A 340 12.13 -10.44 -11.83
C LYS A 340 11.30 -11.59 -12.41
N GLY A 341 11.75 -12.83 -12.29
CA GLY A 341 11.10 -14.01 -12.85
C GLY A 341 11.16 -14.04 -14.38
N GLN A 342 12.28 -13.61 -14.96
CA GLN A 342 12.51 -13.60 -16.40
C GLN A 342 13.76 -14.39 -16.76
N LEU A 343 13.71 -15.12 -17.88
CA LEU A 343 14.87 -15.71 -18.56
C LEU A 343 15.48 -14.64 -19.48
N PRO A 344 16.68 -14.11 -19.19
CA PRO A 344 17.30 -13.05 -19.99
C PRO A 344 17.52 -13.48 -21.44
N TRP A 345 17.40 -12.56 -22.41
CA TRP A 345 17.56 -12.89 -23.83
C TRP A 345 18.88 -13.58 -24.19
N ALA A 346 19.96 -13.27 -23.45
CA ALA A 346 21.24 -13.94 -23.61
C ALA A 346 21.15 -15.44 -23.29
N ASP A 347 20.38 -15.81 -22.27
CA ASP A 347 20.19 -17.19 -21.86
C ASP A 347 19.15 -17.90 -22.72
N VAL A 348 18.14 -17.18 -23.23
CA VAL A 348 17.22 -17.71 -24.27
C VAL A 348 18.01 -18.18 -25.50
N LYS A 349 19.02 -17.42 -25.95
CA LYS A 349 19.89 -17.83 -27.07
C LYS A 349 20.69 -19.10 -26.75
N LYS A 350 21.22 -19.22 -25.53
CA LYS A 350 21.95 -20.41 -25.09
C LYS A 350 21.05 -21.64 -25.03
N VAL A 351 19.84 -21.49 -24.50
CA VAL A 351 18.85 -22.59 -24.38
C VAL A 351 18.43 -23.13 -25.74
N LEU A 352 18.37 -22.26 -26.75
CA LEU A 352 17.99 -22.61 -28.12
C LEU A 352 19.20 -22.92 -29.04
N ASP A 353 20.43 -22.86 -28.52
CA ASP A 353 21.67 -23.00 -29.28
C ASP A 353 21.72 -22.10 -30.53
N LEU A 354 21.41 -20.81 -30.35
CA LEU A 354 21.37 -19.81 -31.43
C LEU A 354 22.63 -18.94 -31.49
N ASP A 355 22.93 -18.44 -32.69
CA ASP A 355 23.99 -17.43 -32.89
C ASP A 355 23.80 -16.21 -31.97
N LYS A 356 24.90 -15.66 -31.44
CA LYS A 356 24.89 -14.46 -30.59
C LYS A 356 24.20 -13.26 -31.26
N LYS A 357 24.24 -13.16 -32.59
CA LYS A 357 23.61 -12.11 -33.41
C LYS A 357 22.12 -12.36 -33.68
N ALA A 358 21.57 -13.52 -33.30
CA ALA A 358 20.14 -13.77 -33.42
C ALA A 358 19.33 -12.71 -32.66
N LYS A 359 18.17 -12.34 -33.18
CA LYS A 359 17.25 -11.39 -32.56
C LYS A 359 15.88 -12.02 -32.38
N PHE A 360 15.14 -11.54 -31.40
CA PHE A 360 13.75 -11.94 -31.17
C PHE A 360 12.81 -10.76 -31.41
N ASN A 361 11.63 -11.02 -31.98
CA ASN A 361 10.61 -9.96 -32.17
C ASN A 361 10.21 -9.30 -30.84
N LEU A 362 10.13 -10.10 -29.77
CA LEU A 362 9.84 -9.58 -28.43
C LEU A 362 11.02 -8.83 -27.80
N GLN A 363 12.25 -9.02 -28.29
CA GLN A 363 13.42 -8.23 -27.85
C GLN A 363 13.42 -6.83 -28.47
N GLU A 364 12.76 -6.63 -29.61
CA GLU A 364 12.56 -5.29 -30.20
C GLU A 364 11.52 -4.48 -29.42
N THR A 365 10.77 -5.13 -28.52
CA THR A 365 9.96 -4.44 -27.51
C THR A 365 10.82 -4.06 -26.31
N SER A 366 10.35 -3.18 -25.42
CA SER A 366 11.05 -2.79 -24.19
C SER A 366 11.14 -3.92 -23.13
N LYS A 367 11.13 -5.20 -23.54
CA LYS A 367 11.28 -6.38 -22.67
C LYS A 367 12.75 -6.80 -22.59
N ASN A 368 13.20 -7.15 -21.37
CA ASN A 368 14.57 -7.58 -21.10
C ASN A 368 14.77 -9.10 -21.06
N GLY A 369 13.70 -9.89 -21.24
CA GLY A 369 13.75 -11.35 -21.26
C GLY A 369 12.36 -11.99 -21.40
N LEU A 370 12.32 -13.32 -21.53
CA LEU A 370 11.07 -14.11 -21.53
C LEU A 370 10.56 -14.26 -20.11
N SER A 371 9.26 -14.05 -19.90
CA SER A 371 8.72 -14.09 -18.53
C SER A 371 8.35 -15.53 -18.15
N GLY A 372 9.03 -16.08 -17.14
CA GLY A 372 8.78 -17.43 -16.61
C GLY A 372 7.74 -17.47 -15.50
N ASN A 373 7.65 -18.58 -14.76
CA ASN A 373 6.64 -18.78 -13.72
C ASN A 373 6.97 -17.98 -12.44
N ARG A 374 6.48 -16.74 -12.38
CA ARG A 374 6.78 -15.81 -11.28
C ARG A 374 6.16 -16.23 -9.96
N THR A 375 5.01 -16.92 -10.00
CA THR A 375 4.35 -17.41 -8.78
C THR A 375 5.21 -18.47 -8.11
N ASN A 376 5.71 -19.44 -8.88
CA ASN A 376 6.58 -20.49 -8.34
C ASN A 376 7.90 -19.94 -7.78
N LEU A 377 8.51 -18.93 -8.44
CA LEU A 377 9.71 -18.24 -7.94
C LEU A 377 9.50 -17.67 -6.52
N VAL A 378 8.36 -17.01 -6.27
CA VAL A 378 8.02 -16.43 -4.97
C VAL A 378 7.70 -17.52 -3.94
N CYS A 379 6.87 -18.51 -4.28
CA CYS A 379 6.50 -19.59 -3.37
C CYS A 379 7.72 -20.40 -2.89
N ARG A 380 8.70 -20.63 -3.76
CA ARG A 380 9.95 -21.32 -3.37
C ARG A 380 10.83 -20.46 -2.47
N HIS A 381 10.92 -19.14 -2.69
CA HIS A 381 11.61 -18.24 -1.77
C HIS A 381 10.98 -18.28 -0.37
N ILE A 382 9.66 -18.43 -0.27
CA ILE A 382 8.97 -18.63 1.00
C ILE A 382 9.37 -19.97 1.62
N ASN A 383 9.33 -21.08 0.87
CA ASN A 383 9.82 -22.38 1.37
C ASN A 383 11.32 -22.39 1.74
N TYR A 384 12.16 -21.64 1.03
CA TYR A 384 13.59 -21.52 1.32
C TYR A 384 13.88 -20.60 2.51
N LYS A 385 13.12 -19.50 2.69
CA LYS A 385 13.16 -18.68 3.91
C LYS A 385 12.65 -19.47 5.11
N LEU A 386 11.64 -20.33 4.94
CA LEU A 386 11.21 -21.28 5.97
C LEU A 386 12.35 -22.25 6.32
N TYR A 387 13.05 -22.78 5.31
CA TYR A 387 14.20 -23.67 5.51
C TYR A 387 15.43 -23.00 6.15
N ILE A 388 15.67 -21.71 5.88
CA ILE A 388 16.79 -20.95 6.47
C ILE A 388 16.48 -20.53 7.91
N VAL A 389 15.22 -20.24 8.24
CA VAL A 389 14.82 -19.93 9.63
C VAL A 389 14.79 -21.19 10.50
N ASP A 390 14.42 -22.34 9.94
CA ASP A 390 14.48 -23.63 10.67
C ASP A 390 15.93 -24.14 10.88
N ASN A 391 16.93 -23.61 10.14
CA ASN A 391 18.35 -23.97 10.27
C ASN A 391 19.19 -23.00 11.14
N PHE A 392 18.56 -22.08 11.88
CA PHE A 392 19.26 -21.27 12.89
C PHE A 392 18.85 -21.57 14.34
N ASN A 393 18.11 -22.65 14.58
CA ASN A 393 17.71 -23.05 15.94
C ASN A 393 17.85 -24.54 16.26
N TYR A 394 18.76 -25.26 15.58
CA TYR A 394 19.21 -26.59 16.02
C TYR A 394 20.71 -26.77 15.73
N ILE A 395 21.54 -26.08 16.50
CA ILE A 395 22.84 -26.63 16.90
C ILE A 395 22.74 -26.88 18.41
N ALA A 396 22.69 -28.18 18.72
CA ALA A 396 23.01 -28.83 19.98
C ALA A 396 21.92 -28.79 21.10
N PRO A 397 21.86 -29.83 21.95
CA PRO A 397 22.95 -30.75 22.32
C PRO A 397 23.31 -31.78 21.24
#